data_AF-A0AAN8F8D5-F1
#
_entry.id   AF-A0AAN8F8D5-F1
#
_cell.length_a   1.000
_cell.length_b   1.000
_cell.length_c   1.000
_cell.angle_alpha   90.00
_cell.angle_beta   90.00
_cell.angle_gamma   90.00
#
_symmetry.space_group_name_H-M   'P 1'
#
loop_
_entity.id
_entity.type
_entity.pdbx_description
1 polymer ?
#
loop_
_entity_poly.entity_id
_entity_poly.type
_entity_poly.pdbx_seq_one_letter_code
_entity_poly.pdbx_strand_id
1 'polypeptide(L)'
;MISFEFNAYHLRSIMSDEEEVYTEEEVEEEEEVEVEEEEEEVEKVETKHVRNHSEQAEDDEGLTEAEKAMLAAKKRHEDDEKAKLESYEERRKKEREAEEEELRKLKEKQERRRLEREQEEIEMAEKKRIEEERRKEEEEARRARQAEEKRKKEEEKSKRQQMSGASFAAAQGGRNFIIPTKTEKNDKFGNIVQAKQEMGMTKEQQEEAKKVFMVGIRHSIPESSAISPADLKAKIKELHQRICKLETNKYDLEKRHERQEYDLKELNERSRQVARNATGGKKGEADGGGRFPPKVQVVSKYDRQIDRRNFKERRSVYENKNAFPCFPGVPPPPALFEKIFKKYEYELREEEDAAEAEEYED
;
A
#
# COMPACT_ATOMS: atom_id res chain seq x y z
N MET A 1 -28.41 39.18 -37.70
CA MET A 1 -28.94 38.98 -36.34
C MET A 1 -30.15 38.07 -36.44
N ILE A 2 -29.97 36.79 -36.19
CA ILE A 2 -31.06 35.82 -36.02
C ILE A 2 -30.70 35.06 -34.75
N SER A 3 -31.47 35.33 -33.70
CA SER A 3 -31.32 34.80 -32.36
C SER A 3 -31.96 33.41 -32.32
N PHE A 4 -31.20 32.37 -32.01
CA PHE A 4 -31.74 31.06 -31.67
C PHE A 4 -31.55 30.86 -30.17
N GLU A 5 -32.63 31.06 -29.41
CA GLU A 5 -32.71 30.72 -28.00
C GLU A 5 -32.76 29.18 -27.85
N PHE A 6 -31.81 28.66 -27.10
CA PHE A 6 -31.66 27.25 -26.78
C PHE A 6 -32.68 26.88 -25.70
N ASN A 7 -33.69 26.10 -26.05
CA ASN A 7 -34.73 25.66 -25.13
C ASN A 7 -34.19 24.56 -24.19
N ALA A 8 -33.63 24.98 -23.05
CA ALA A 8 -32.96 24.12 -22.07
C ALA A 8 -33.91 23.38 -21.10
N TYR A 9 -35.21 23.25 -21.43
CA TYR A 9 -36.21 22.70 -20.50
C TYR A 9 -36.71 21.28 -20.83
N HIS A 10 -36.24 20.62 -21.88
CA HIS A 10 -36.81 19.32 -22.29
C HIS A 10 -35.97 18.07 -21.96
N LEU A 11 -34.73 18.22 -21.48
CA LEU A 11 -33.92 17.06 -21.03
C LEU A 11 -33.86 16.86 -19.51
N ARG A 12 -34.50 17.72 -18.72
CA ARG A 12 -34.55 17.58 -17.25
C ARG A 12 -35.73 16.74 -16.75
N SER A 13 -36.60 16.25 -17.65
CA SER A 13 -37.86 15.57 -17.31
C SER A 13 -37.89 14.07 -17.59
N ILE A 14 -36.79 13.46 -18.07
CA ILE A 14 -36.74 12.03 -18.44
C ILE A 14 -35.81 11.21 -17.52
N MET A 15 -35.14 11.82 -16.53
CA MET A 15 -34.18 11.12 -15.66
C MET A 15 -34.51 11.23 -14.16
N SER A 16 -35.79 11.39 -13.80
CA SER A 16 -36.20 11.58 -12.40
C SER A 16 -37.16 10.53 -11.85
N ASP A 17 -37.50 9.48 -12.60
CA ASP A 17 -38.33 8.36 -12.12
C ASP A 17 -37.77 7.04 -12.65
N GLU A 18 -36.76 6.50 -11.96
CA GLU A 18 -36.41 5.07 -11.95
C GLU A 18 -35.45 4.83 -10.77
N GLU A 19 -35.98 5.10 -9.58
CA GLU A 19 -35.43 4.69 -8.29
C GLU A 19 -35.99 3.28 -8.01
N GLU A 20 -35.43 2.24 -8.65
CA GLU A 20 -35.73 0.86 -8.28
C GLU A 20 -34.81 0.43 -7.13
N VAL A 21 -35.46 0.34 -5.98
CA VAL A 21 -35.03 -0.29 -4.73
C VAL A 21 -34.71 -1.76 -5.01
N TYR A 22 -33.43 -2.14 -4.99
CA TYR A 22 -33.04 -3.54 -4.86
C TYR A 22 -32.83 -3.84 -3.38
N THR A 23 -33.75 -4.64 -2.85
CA THR A 23 -33.83 -5.16 -1.49
C THR A 23 -32.62 -6.02 -1.14
N GLU A 24 -32.18 -5.86 0.11
CA GLU A 24 -31.21 -6.68 0.83
C GLU A 24 -31.51 -8.18 0.67
N GLU A 25 -30.52 -8.93 0.17
CA GLU A 25 -30.47 -10.38 0.29
C GLU A 25 -29.37 -10.69 1.33
N GLU A 26 -29.76 -11.40 2.38
CA GLU A 26 -28.95 -11.83 3.53
C GLU A 26 -27.64 -12.47 3.06
N VAL A 27 -26.51 -11.87 3.45
CA VAL A 27 -25.22 -12.56 3.49
C VAL A 27 -25.10 -13.12 4.91
N GLU A 28 -25.37 -14.42 5.06
CA GLU A 28 -24.96 -15.17 6.25
C GLU A 28 -23.45 -14.96 6.45
N GLU A 29 -23.11 -14.41 7.61
CA GLU A 29 -21.76 -14.37 8.14
C GLU A 29 -21.27 -15.81 8.33
N GLU A 30 -20.43 -16.31 7.41
CA GLU A 30 -19.57 -17.45 7.72
C GLU A 30 -18.52 -16.99 8.74
N GLU A 31 -18.70 -17.48 9.95
CA GLU A 31 -17.83 -17.39 11.11
C GLU A 31 -16.38 -17.75 10.72
N GLU A 32 -15.50 -16.75 10.68
CA GLU A 32 -14.05 -16.94 10.62
C GLU A 32 -13.60 -17.54 11.96
N VAL A 33 -13.54 -18.88 12.03
CA VAL A 33 -12.90 -19.58 13.14
C VAL A 33 -11.40 -19.33 13.04
N GLU A 34 -10.89 -18.44 13.90
CA GLU A 34 -9.47 -18.33 14.26
C GLU A 34 -8.97 -19.73 14.65
N VAL A 35 -8.13 -20.33 13.81
CA VAL A 35 -7.26 -21.43 14.25
C VAL A 35 -6.11 -20.78 14.99
N GLU A 36 -6.23 -20.73 16.32
CA GLU A 36 -5.09 -20.51 17.21
C GLU A 36 -4.00 -21.55 16.89
N GLU A 37 -2.82 -21.08 16.49
CA GLU A 37 -1.60 -21.88 16.51
C GLU A 37 -1.28 -22.17 17.98
N GLU A 38 -1.81 -23.26 18.53
CA GLU A 38 -1.23 -23.88 19.72
C GLU A 38 0.12 -24.47 19.32
N GLU A 39 1.19 -23.78 19.70
CA GLU A 39 2.53 -24.35 19.81
C GLU A 39 2.49 -25.48 20.84
N GLU A 40 2.26 -26.73 20.40
CA GLU A 40 2.40 -27.90 21.27
C GLU A 40 3.90 -28.13 21.54
N GLU A 41 4.31 -27.68 22.73
CA GLU A 41 5.62 -27.93 23.33
C GLU A 41 5.82 -29.44 23.48
N VAL A 42 6.69 -30.02 22.64
CA VAL A 42 7.03 -31.45 22.68
C VAL A 42 7.80 -31.77 23.98
N GLU A 43 7.07 -32.13 25.02
CA GLU A 43 7.63 -32.71 26.25
C GLU A 43 8.18 -34.10 25.93
N LYS A 44 9.51 -34.25 25.98
CA LYS A 44 10.19 -35.54 25.88
C LYS A 44 9.83 -36.41 27.09
N VAL A 45 8.82 -37.26 26.93
CA VAL A 45 8.58 -38.38 27.86
C VAL A 45 9.53 -39.52 27.48
N GLU A 46 10.54 -39.75 28.32
CA GLU A 46 11.42 -40.92 28.27
C GLU A 46 10.60 -42.22 28.34
N THR A 47 10.41 -42.88 27.20
CA THR A 47 9.91 -44.26 27.17
C THR A 47 11.01 -45.20 27.62
N LYS A 48 10.87 -45.68 28.86
CA LYS A 48 11.62 -46.81 29.41
C LYS A 48 11.53 -48.00 28.47
N HIS A 49 12.70 -48.53 28.14
CA HIS A 49 12.95 -49.75 27.40
C HIS A 49 12.12 -50.92 27.97
N VAL A 50 11.07 -51.34 27.25
CA VAL A 50 10.40 -52.62 27.47
C VAL A 50 10.95 -53.61 26.45
N ARG A 51 11.44 -54.71 27.01
CA ARG A 51 12.16 -55.82 26.37
C ARG A 51 11.44 -56.32 25.11
N ASN A 52 12.24 -56.56 24.08
CA ASN A 52 11.96 -57.48 22.98
C ASN A 52 11.24 -58.72 23.50
N HIS A 53 9.96 -58.87 23.18
CA HIS A 53 9.38 -60.20 23.12
C HIS A 53 9.81 -60.81 21.79
N SER A 54 10.74 -61.75 21.93
CA SER A 54 11.17 -62.71 20.93
C SER A 54 10.01 -63.14 20.04
N GLU A 55 10.23 -63.01 18.73
CA GLU A 55 9.60 -63.83 17.72
C GLU A 55 9.72 -65.29 18.15
N GLN A 56 8.63 -65.86 18.64
CA GLN A 56 8.46 -67.30 18.72
C GLN A 56 8.16 -67.77 17.31
N ALA A 57 9.21 -68.15 16.59
CA ALA A 57 9.08 -69.13 15.52
C ALA A 57 8.62 -70.43 16.20
N GLU A 58 7.30 -70.65 16.24
CA GLU A 58 6.77 -71.94 16.64
C GLU A 58 7.00 -72.93 15.52
N ASP A 59 7.71 -73.99 15.89
CA ASP A 59 8.14 -75.10 15.07
C ASP A 59 6.94 -75.79 14.38
N ASP A 60 7.06 -75.97 13.07
CA ASP A 60 6.03 -76.55 12.17
C ASP A 60 5.97 -78.10 12.29
N GLU A 61 6.31 -78.68 13.44
CA GLU A 61 6.42 -80.13 13.67
C GLU A 61 5.53 -80.60 14.83
N GLY A 62 4.20 -80.49 14.66
CA GLY A 62 3.25 -81.08 15.61
C GLY A 62 1.78 -80.66 15.48
N LEU A 63 1.47 -79.65 14.67
CA LEU A 63 0.12 -79.11 14.53
C LEU A 63 -0.76 -80.03 13.68
N THR A 64 -1.91 -80.44 14.23
CA THR A 64 -2.93 -81.22 13.50
C THR A 64 -3.39 -80.48 12.22
N GLU A 65 -3.79 -81.22 11.17
CA GLU A 65 -4.20 -80.65 9.87
C GLU A 65 -5.25 -79.52 9.99
N ALA A 66 -6.15 -79.62 10.98
CA ALA A 66 -7.16 -78.61 11.31
C ALA A 66 -6.56 -77.29 11.85
N GLU A 67 -5.46 -77.34 12.58
CA GLU A 67 -4.80 -76.18 13.18
C GLU A 67 -3.97 -75.42 12.14
N LYS A 68 -3.33 -76.15 11.22
CA LYS A 68 -2.66 -75.57 10.04
C LYS A 68 -3.67 -74.88 9.11
N ALA A 69 -4.88 -75.43 8.97
CA ALA A 69 -5.96 -74.82 8.21
C ALA A 69 -6.49 -73.53 8.87
N MET A 70 -6.59 -73.48 10.21
CA MET A 70 -6.99 -72.27 10.94
C MET A 70 -5.93 -71.15 10.87
N LEU A 71 -4.64 -71.48 10.98
CA LEU A 71 -3.56 -70.53 10.80
C LEU A 71 -3.50 -69.98 9.36
N ALA A 72 -3.75 -70.82 8.36
CA ALA A 72 -3.83 -70.38 6.97
C ALA A 72 -5.04 -69.47 6.71
N ALA A 73 -6.19 -69.74 7.34
CA ALA A 73 -7.36 -68.87 7.27
C ALA A 73 -7.12 -67.51 7.95
N LYS A 74 -6.44 -67.51 9.11
CA LYS A 74 -6.06 -66.28 9.82
C LYS A 74 -5.07 -65.44 9.01
N LYS A 75 -4.05 -66.06 8.41
CA LYS A 75 -3.11 -65.36 7.52
C LYS A 75 -3.80 -64.74 6.30
N ARG A 76 -4.74 -65.45 5.68
CA ARG A 76 -5.53 -64.87 4.57
C ARG A 76 -6.34 -63.65 5.00
N HIS A 77 -6.94 -63.69 6.19
CA HIS A 77 -7.65 -62.54 6.73
C HIS A 77 -6.72 -61.36 7.01
N GLU A 78 -5.55 -61.60 7.59
CA GLU A 78 -4.53 -60.58 7.84
C GLU A 78 -3.98 -59.98 6.53
N ASP A 79 -3.75 -60.80 5.51
CA ASP A 79 -3.32 -60.37 4.18
C ASP A 79 -4.41 -59.53 3.47
N ASP A 80 -5.68 -59.93 3.58
CA ASP A 80 -6.83 -59.19 3.04
C ASP A 80 -7.02 -57.83 3.74
N GLU A 81 -6.84 -57.77 5.07
CA GLU A 81 -6.87 -56.51 5.82
C GLU A 81 -5.69 -55.59 5.47
N LYS A 82 -4.49 -56.16 5.31
CA LYS A 82 -3.30 -55.42 4.89
C LYS A 82 -3.44 -54.87 3.47
N ALA A 83 -3.93 -55.67 2.53
CA ALA A 83 -4.20 -55.22 1.16
C ALA A 83 -5.25 -54.10 1.13
N LYS A 84 -6.27 -54.16 2.00
CA LYS A 84 -7.25 -53.09 2.17
C LYS A 84 -6.61 -51.80 2.69
N LEU A 85 -5.69 -51.90 3.65
CA LEU A 85 -4.94 -50.75 4.19
C LEU A 85 -4.04 -50.12 3.12
N GLU A 86 -3.28 -50.93 2.39
CA GLU A 86 -2.39 -50.47 1.31
C GLU A 86 -3.20 -49.78 0.20
N SER A 87 -4.35 -50.33 -0.21
CA SER A 87 -5.22 -49.70 -1.19
C SER A 87 -5.80 -48.34 -0.74
N TYR A 88 -5.97 -48.15 0.58
CA TYR A 88 -6.41 -46.88 1.16
C TYR A 88 -5.27 -45.86 1.20
N GLU A 89 -4.07 -46.29 1.58
CA GLU A 89 -2.86 -45.45 1.56
C GLU A 89 -2.50 -45.01 0.14
N GLU A 90 -2.57 -45.91 -0.85
CA GLU A 90 -2.36 -45.59 -2.26
C GLU A 90 -3.38 -44.57 -2.77
N ARG A 91 -4.65 -44.70 -2.38
CA ARG A 91 -5.69 -43.72 -2.73
C ARG A 91 -5.37 -42.34 -2.14
N ARG A 92 -4.94 -42.27 -0.89
CA ARG A 92 -4.55 -41.01 -0.21
C ARG A 92 -3.26 -40.41 -0.75
N LYS A 93 -2.31 -41.24 -1.20
CA LYS A 93 -1.11 -40.78 -1.89
C LYS A 93 -1.47 -40.18 -3.25
N LYS A 94 -2.33 -40.86 -4.01
CA LYS A 94 -2.78 -40.40 -5.32
C LYS A 94 -3.60 -39.11 -5.26
N GLU A 95 -4.42 -38.95 -4.22
CA GLU A 95 -5.18 -37.72 -3.96
C GLU A 95 -4.23 -36.55 -3.68
N ARG A 96 -3.26 -36.73 -2.77
CA ARG A 96 -2.23 -35.71 -2.49
C ARG A 96 -1.36 -35.39 -3.71
N GLU A 97 -0.93 -36.40 -4.46
CA GLU A 97 -0.13 -36.21 -5.66
C GLU A 97 -0.91 -35.43 -6.74
N ALA A 98 -2.22 -35.69 -6.89
CA ALA A 98 -3.08 -34.95 -7.80
C ALA A 98 -3.24 -33.47 -7.36
N GLU A 99 -3.47 -33.23 -6.07
CA GLU A 99 -3.55 -31.87 -5.52
C GLU A 99 -2.21 -31.10 -5.66
N GLU A 100 -1.08 -31.77 -5.38
CA GLU A 100 0.26 -31.19 -5.55
C GLU A 100 0.57 -30.90 -7.03
N GLU A 101 0.17 -31.78 -7.95
CA GLU A 101 0.30 -31.55 -9.38
C GLU A 101 -0.54 -30.38 -9.88
N GLU A 102 -1.78 -30.23 -9.39
CA GLU A 102 -2.64 -29.11 -9.74
C GLU A 102 -2.08 -27.79 -9.21
N LEU A 103 -1.61 -27.77 -7.97
CA LEU A 103 -0.92 -26.62 -7.39
C LEU A 103 0.36 -26.27 -8.16
N ARG A 104 1.14 -27.27 -8.58
CA ARG A 104 2.34 -27.07 -9.39
C ARG A 104 2.00 -26.49 -10.76
N LYS A 105 0.99 -27.02 -11.46
CA LYS A 105 0.52 -26.50 -12.76
C LYS A 105 0.02 -25.06 -12.63
N LEU A 106 -0.64 -24.72 -11.52
CA LEU A 106 -1.13 -23.37 -11.25
C LEU A 106 0.03 -22.38 -11.01
N LYS A 107 1.03 -22.78 -10.22
CA LYS A 107 2.27 -22.02 -9.97
C LYS A 107 3.07 -21.82 -11.24
N GLU A 108 3.26 -22.87 -12.04
CA GLU A 108 3.97 -22.79 -13.33
C GLU A 108 3.25 -21.86 -14.31
N LYS A 109 1.91 -21.87 -14.34
CA LYS A 109 1.13 -20.93 -15.17
C LYS A 109 1.25 -19.49 -14.69
N GLN A 110 1.31 -19.26 -13.39
CA GLN A 110 1.51 -17.93 -12.81
C GLN A 110 2.93 -17.41 -13.09
N GLU A 111 3.94 -18.27 -12.94
CA GLU A 111 5.33 -17.98 -13.24
C GLU A 111 5.53 -17.70 -14.73
N ARG A 112 4.93 -18.51 -15.61
CA ARG A 112 4.95 -18.27 -17.07
C ARG A 112 4.37 -16.91 -17.43
N ARG A 113 3.23 -16.52 -16.84
CA ARG A 113 2.65 -15.17 -17.04
C ARG A 113 3.55 -14.06 -16.50
N ARG A 114 4.34 -14.32 -15.46
CA ARG A 114 5.29 -13.36 -14.89
C ARG A 114 6.51 -13.21 -15.81
N LEU A 115 7.06 -14.32 -16.29
CA LEU A 115 8.15 -14.34 -17.26
C LEU A 115 7.76 -13.68 -18.58
N GLU A 116 6.55 -13.91 -19.08
CA GLU A 116 6.04 -13.26 -20.29
C GLU A 116 5.94 -11.74 -20.11
N ARG A 117 5.40 -11.27 -18.98
CA ARG A 117 5.37 -9.83 -18.64
C ARG A 117 6.77 -9.23 -18.51
N GLU A 118 7.70 -9.97 -17.90
CA GLU A 118 9.09 -9.52 -17.74
C GLU A 118 9.82 -9.46 -19.09
N GLN A 119 9.59 -10.44 -19.98
CA GLN A 119 10.12 -10.43 -21.35
C GLN A 119 9.56 -9.27 -22.17
N GLU A 120 8.25 -9.01 -22.12
CA GLU A 120 7.63 -7.86 -22.78
C GLU A 120 8.17 -6.53 -22.23
N GLU A 121 8.41 -6.43 -20.93
CA GLU A 121 9.00 -5.24 -20.30
C GLU A 121 10.46 -5.03 -20.74
N ILE A 122 11.26 -6.09 -20.79
CA ILE A 122 12.64 -6.05 -21.28
C ILE A 122 12.69 -5.63 -22.75
N GLU A 123 11.86 -6.22 -23.61
CA GLU A 123 11.79 -5.84 -25.03
C GLU A 123 11.33 -4.40 -25.23
N MET A 124 10.36 -3.94 -24.45
CA MET A 124 9.89 -2.55 -24.50
C MET A 124 10.92 -1.57 -23.97
N ALA A 125 11.69 -1.94 -22.94
CA ALA A 125 12.79 -1.14 -22.41
C ALA A 125 13.96 -1.07 -23.41
N GLU A 126 14.30 -2.17 -24.07
CA GLU A 126 15.33 -2.22 -25.10
C GLU A 126 14.95 -1.38 -26.32
N LYS A 127 13.69 -1.48 -26.80
CA LYS A 127 13.18 -0.62 -27.89
C LYS A 127 13.24 0.87 -27.52
N LYS A 128 12.89 1.24 -26.29
CA LYS A 128 13.03 2.62 -25.80
C LYS A 128 14.48 3.07 -25.75
N ARG A 129 15.40 2.20 -25.31
CA ARG A 129 16.83 2.52 -25.25
C ARG A 129 17.42 2.74 -26.65
N ILE A 130 17.05 1.91 -27.62
CA ILE A 130 17.49 2.04 -29.02
C ILE A 130 16.93 3.33 -29.65
N GLU A 131 15.66 3.68 -29.36
CA GLU A 131 15.07 4.91 -29.89
C GLU A 131 15.65 6.18 -29.24
N GLU A 132 15.97 6.13 -27.94
CA GLU A 132 16.66 7.21 -27.23
C GLU A 132 18.10 7.39 -27.75
N GLU A 133 18.82 6.30 -27.98
CA GLU A 133 20.17 6.30 -28.56
C GLU A 133 20.15 6.87 -29.98
N ARG A 134 19.20 6.44 -30.84
CA ARG A 134 19.00 7.01 -32.18
C ARG A 134 18.70 8.51 -32.13
N ARG A 135 17.83 8.95 -31.21
CA ARG A 135 17.50 10.37 -31.05
C ARG A 135 18.72 11.18 -30.59
N LYS A 136 19.53 10.61 -29.70
CA LYS A 136 20.75 11.26 -29.20
C LYS A 136 21.81 11.36 -30.28
N GLU A 137 22.00 10.32 -31.10
CA GLU A 137 22.88 10.35 -32.27
C GLU A 137 22.41 11.38 -33.32
N GLU A 138 21.11 11.49 -33.58
CA GLU A 138 20.57 12.51 -34.49
C GLU A 138 20.76 13.95 -33.94
N GLU A 139 20.58 14.15 -32.62
CA GLU A 139 20.81 15.44 -31.97
C GLU A 139 22.31 15.81 -31.94
N GLU A 140 23.19 14.85 -31.70
CA GLU A 140 24.65 15.03 -31.74
C GLU A 140 25.14 15.29 -33.17
N ALA A 141 24.61 14.57 -34.17
CA ALA A 141 24.91 14.81 -35.58
C ALA A 141 24.41 16.20 -36.04
N ARG A 142 23.22 16.63 -35.61
CA ARG A 142 22.72 17.99 -35.88
C ARG A 142 23.58 19.05 -35.21
N ARG A 143 24.02 18.81 -33.97
CA ARG A 143 24.92 19.71 -33.23
C ARG A 143 26.30 19.77 -33.87
N ALA A 144 26.84 18.65 -34.34
CA ALA A 144 28.12 18.58 -35.04
C ALA A 144 28.08 19.34 -36.38
N ARG A 145 27.01 19.17 -37.18
CA ARG A 145 26.81 19.94 -38.43
C ARG A 145 26.74 21.45 -38.17
N GLN A 146 26.02 21.88 -37.14
CA GLN A 146 25.95 23.29 -36.76
C GLN A 146 27.28 23.84 -36.24
N ALA A 147 28.07 23.02 -35.53
CA ALA A 147 29.40 23.40 -35.06
C ALA A 147 30.39 23.52 -36.23
N GLU A 148 30.35 22.62 -37.20
CA GLU A 148 31.20 22.66 -38.39
C GLU A 148 30.86 23.84 -39.32
N GLU A 149 29.57 24.13 -39.52
CA GLU A 149 29.13 25.29 -40.29
C GLU A 149 29.53 26.62 -39.61
N LYS A 150 29.39 26.70 -38.27
CA LYS A 150 29.89 27.84 -37.49
C LYS A 150 31.40 27.98 -37.58
N ARG A 151 32.16 26.89 -37.48
CA ARG A 151 33.62 26.90 -37.60
C ARG A 151 34.06 27.38 -38.98
N LYS A 152 33.40 26.91 -40.05
CA LYS A 152 33.65 27.36 -41.43
C LYS A 152 33.33 28.84 -41.64
N LYS A 153 32.23 29.33 -41.04
CA LYS A 153 31.85 30.75 -41.09
C LYS A 153 32.79 31.64 -40.28
N GLU A 154 33.32 31.14 -39.16
CA GLU A 154 34.34 31.84 -38.36
C GLU A 154 35.71 31.82 -39.05
N GLU A 155 36.10 30.72 -39.70
CA GLU A 155 37.32 30.64 -40.52
C GLU A 155 37.24 31.60 -41.72
N GLU A 156 36.09 31.71 -42.40
CA GLU A 156 35.87 32.67 -43.49
C GLU A 156 35.86 34.12 -42.99
N LYS A 157 35.21 34.39 -41.85
CA LYS A 157 35.18 35.72 -41.23
C LYS A 157 36.55 36.13 -40.67
N SER A 158 37.29 35.19 -40.09
CA SER A 158 38.67 35.39 -39.62
C SER A 158 39.61 35.65 -40.79
N LYS A 159 39.50 34.90 -41.90
CA LYS A 159 40.24 35.15 -43.13
C LYS A 159 39.90 36.52 -43.74
N ARG A 160 38.63 36.94 -43.69
CA ARG A 160 38.19 38.28 -44.10
C ARG A 160 38.70 39.39 -43.16
N GLN A 161 38.74 39.12 -41.87
CA GLN A 161 39.26 40.05 -40.86
C GLN A 161 40.79 40.17 -40.93
N GLN A 162 41.50 39.09 -41.25
CA GLN A 162 42.94 39.08 -41.46
C GLN A 162 43.34 39.88 -42.72
N MET A 163 42.48 39.91 -43.75
CA MET A 163 42.63 40.76 -44.94
C MET A 163 42.15 42.21 -44.75
N SER A 164 41.44 42.51 -43.65
CA SER A 164 40.92 43.85 -43.31
C SER A 164 41.58 44.45 -42.05
N GLY A 165 42.57 43.76 -41.48
CA GLY A 165 43.13 44.02 -40.15
C GLY A 165 44.35 44.92 -40.13
N ALA A 166 44.46 45.88 -41.05
CA ALA A 166 45.34 47.03 -40.88
C ALA A 166 44.47 48.26 -40.55
N SER A 167 44.55 48.71 -39.30
CA SER A 167 43.80 49.82 -38.69
C SER A 167 42.44 49.46 -38.08
N PHE A 168 42.43 49.18 -36.78
CA PHE A 168 41.83 50.11 -35.81
C PHE A 168 42.14 49.64 -34.38
N ALA A 169 42.68 50.56 -33.58
CA ALA A 169 43.05 50.36 -32.19
C ALA A 169 41.88 50.68 -31.24
N ALA A 170 41.93 50.03 -30.07
CA ALA A 170 41.45 50.49 -28.76
C ALA A 170 39.96 50.86 -28.58
N ALA A 171 39.27 50.10 -27.72
CA ALA A 171 38.48 50.66 -26.63
C ALA A 171 38.16 49.58 -25.58
N GLN A 172 38.53 49.86 -24.34
CA GLN A 172 38.22 49.11 -23.13
C GLN A 172 36.72 49.15 -22.82
N GLY A 173 36.17 48.05 -22.31
CA GLY A 173 34.82 47.98 -21.75
C GLY A 173 34.69 46.74 -20.86
N GLY A 174 34.79 46.93 -19.55
CA GLY A 174 34.77 45.88 -18.53
C GLY A 174 33.42 45.16 -18.45
N ARG A 175 33.49 43.85 -18.18
CA ARG A 175 32.34 42.94 -18.14
C ARG A 175 31.90 42.78 -16.68
N ASN A 176 30.72 43.31 -16.34
CA ASN A 176 30.04 43.04 -15.06
C ASN A 176 29.22 41.75 -15.18
N PHE A 177 29.77 40.61 -14.74
CA PHE A 177 28.96 39.45 -14.36
C PHE A 177 29.49 38.85 -13.06
N ILE A 178 28.60 38.77 -12.08
CA ILE A 178 28.80 38.11 -10.79
C ILE A 178 28.69 36.60 -11.04
N ILE A 179 29.77 35.87 -10.75
CA ILE A 179 29.79 34.40 -10.73
C ILE A 179 29.34 33.97 -9.33
N PRO A 180 28.15 33.37 -9.13
CA PRO A 180 27.85 32.72 -7.86
C PRO A 180 28.73 31.49 -7.70
N THR A 181 29.55 31.51 -6.65
CA THR A 181 30.40 30.40 -6.23
C THR A 181 29.53 29.21 -5.81
N LYS A 182 29.82 28.04 -6.39
CA LYS A 182 29.27 26.75 -5.99
C LYS A 182 29.50 26.50 -4.50
N THR A 183 28.44 26.61 -3.70
CA THR A 183 28.35 25.92 -2.41
C THR A 183 27.82 24.51 -2.65
N GLU A 184 28.75 23.58 -2.89
CA GLU A 184 28.49 22.15 -2.76
C GLU A 184 28.12 21.84 -1.31
N LYS A 185 27.13 20.96 -1.13
CA LYS A 185 26.66 20.30 0.12
C LYS A 185 25.29 20.75 0.67
N ASN A 186 24.25 20.85 -0.18
CA ASN A 186 22.88 20.41 0.21
C ASN A 186 21.88 20.17 -0.94
N ASP A 187 22.29 20.14 -2.21
CA ASP A 187 21.34 20.03 -3.33
C ASP A 187 20.96 18.60 -3.76
N LYS A 188 21.14 17.59 -2.91
CA LYS A 188 20.73 16.21 -3.28
C LYS A 188 19.22 16.06 -3.38
N PHE A 189 18.45 16.82 -2.59
CA PHE A 189 16.99 16.86 -2.69
C PHE A 189 16.48 17.81 -3.78
N GLY A 190 17.22 18.91 -4.06
CA GLY A 190 16.92 19.81 -5.19
C GLY A 190 17.14 19.14 -6.54
N ASN A 191 18.22 18.35 -6.69
CA ASN A 191 18.54 17.63 -7.91
C ASN A 191 17.53 16.52 -8.24
N ILE A 192 16.89 15.88 -7.26
CA ILE A 192 15.86 14.85 -7.52
C ILE A 192 14.55 15.48 -8.02
N VAL A 193 14.16 16.63 -7.44
CA VAL A 193 12.98 17.38 -7.88
C VAL A 193 13.22 18.00 -9.26
N GLN A 194 14.42 18.55 -9.51
CA GLN A 194 14.82 19.02 -10.84
C GLN A 194 14.89 17.88 -11.86
N ALA A 195 15.52 16.74 -11.55
CA ALA A 195 15.56 15.59 -12.46
C ALA A 195 14.16 15.04 -12.77
N LYS A 196 13.25 14.97 -11.78
CA LYS A 196 11.85 14.57 -12.02
C LYS A 196 11.08 15.58 -12.87
N GLN A 197 11.45 16.85 -12.79
CA GLN A 197 10.85 17.95 -13.56
C GLN A 197 11.49 18.10 -14.96
N GLU A 198 12.71 17.63 -15.16
CA GLU A 198 13.45 17.59 -16.43
C GLU A 198 13.19 16.32 -17.24
N MET A 199 12.75 15.22 -16.61
CA MET A 199 12.44 13.94 -17.27
C MET A 199 11.04 13.91 -17.93
N GLY A 200 10.22 14.93 -17.71
CA GLY A 200 8.94 15.12 -18.40
C GLY A 200 8.86 16.51 -19.01
N MET A 201 8.03 16.70 -20.04
CA MET A 201 7.72 18.05 -20.50
C MET A 201 7.21 18.86 -19.31
N THR A 202 7.81 20.02 -19.05
CA THR A 202 7.35 20.91 -17.99
C THR A 202 5.90 21.32 -18.26
N LYS A 203 5.14 21.70 -17.23
CA LYS A 203 3.74 22.13 -17.39
C LYS A 203 3.59 23.22 -18.48
N GLU A 204 4.53 24.15 -18.51
CA GLU A 204 4.59 25.21 -19.51
C GLU A 204 4.87 24.66 -20.92
N GLN A 205 5.81 23.72 -21.06
CA GLN A 205 6.08 23.05 -22.34
C GLN A 205 4.88 22.23 -22.84
N GLN A 206 4.13 21.58 -21.94
CA GLN A 206 2.91 20.85 -22.31
C GLN A 206 1.81 21.80 -22.79
N GLU A 207 1.63 22.95 -22.11
CA GLU A 207 0.67 23.98 -22.53
C GLU A 207 1.07 24.60 -23.87
N GLU A 208 2.36 24.84 -24.10
CA GLU A 208 2.87 25.33 -25.38
C GLU A 208 2.69 24.29 -26.49
N ALA A 209 3.02 23.02 -26.24
CA ALA A 209 2.77 21.93 -27.19
C ALA A 209 1.28 21.80 -27.53
N LYS A 210 0.39 21.93 -26.52
CA LYS A 210 -1.06 21.96 -26.73
C LYS A 210 -1.49 23.16 -27.58
N LYS A 211 -0.95 24.36 -27.32
CA LYS A 211 -1.23 25.56 -28.13
C LYS A 211 -0.77 25.37 -29.58
N VAL A 212 0.46 24.89 -29.79
CA VAL A 212 1.00 24.61 -31.13
C VAL A 212 0.14 23.58 -31.85
N PHE A 213 -0.26 22.51 -31.17
CA PHE A 213 -1.15 21.50 -31.74
C PHE A 213 -2.52 22.07 -32.14
N MET A 214 -3.13 22.88 -31.28
CA MET A 214 -4.41 23.56 -31.58
C MET A 214 -4.28 24.51 -32.78
N VAL A 215 -3.16 25.22 -32.88
CA VAL A 215 -2.85 26.06 -34.03
C VAL A 215 -2.70 25.21 -35.30
N GLY A 216 -2.01 24.06 -35.23
CA GLY A 216 -1.91 23.11 -36.34
C GLY A 216 -3.26 22.59 -36.81
N ILE A 217 -4.18 22.27 -35.89
CA ILE A 217 -5.56 21.87 -36.24
C ILE A 217 -6.26 22.99 -37.00
N ARG A 218 -6.18 24.24 -36.52
CA ARG A 218 -6.81 25.38 -37.18
C ARG A 218 -6.28 25.57 -38.60
N HIS A 219 -4.97 25.48 -38.80
CA HIS A 219 -4.37 25.56 -40.14
C HIS A 219 -4.76 24.40 -41.06
N SER A 220 -5.09 23.22 -40.51
CA SER A 220 -5.57 22.09 -41.30
C SER A 220 -6.97 22.29 -41.89
N ILE A 221 -7.75 23.23 -41.34
CA ILE A 221 -9.10 23.54 -41.80
C ILE A 221 -9.00 24.75 -42.73
N PRO A 222 -9.23 24.59 -44.04
CA PRO A 222 -9.15 25.71 -44.97
C PRO A 222 -10.21 26.77 -44.65
N GLU A 223 -9.85 28.05 -44.82
CA GLU A 223 -10.80 29.15 -44.68
C GLU A 223 -11.94 29.02 -45.70
N SER A 224 -13.16 29.37 -45.28
CA SER A 224 -14.35 29.27 -46.14
C SER A 224 -14.27 30.08 -47.44
N SER A 225 -13.48 31.17 -47.46
CA SER A 225 -13.22 32.03 -48.61
C SER A 225 -12.34 31.37 -49.69
N ALA A 226 -11.54 30.38 -49.31
CA ALA A 226 -10.62 29.67 -50.21
C ALA A 226 -11.27 28.45 -50.88
N ILE A 227 -12.49 28.08 -50.49
CA ILE A 227 -13.18 26.88 -51.00
C ILE A 227 -14.21 27.32 -52.04
N SER A 228 -14.18 26.68 -53.21
CA SER A 228 -15.17 26.88 -54.27
C SER A 228 -16.58 26.52 -53.78
N PRO A 229 -17.64 27.25 -54.18
CA PRO A 229 -19.01 26.98 -53.75
C PRO A 229 -19.52 25.59 -54.15
N ALA A 230 -18.97 24.98 -55.20
CA ALA A 230 -19.28 23.60 -55.59
C ALA A 230 -18.73 22.58 -54.59
N ASP A 231 -17.55 22.85 -54.02
CA ASP A 231 -16.80 21.93 -53.14
C ASP A 231 -17.14 22.10 -51.66
N LEU A 232 -17.78 23.22 -51.28
CA LEU A 232 -18.21 23.49 -49.89
C LEU A 232 -19.04 22.34 -49.30
N LYS A 233 -19.99 21.80 -50.07
CA LYS A 233 -20.84 20.69 -49.62
C LYS A 233 -20.03 19.42 -49.33
N ALA A 234 -19.02 19.13 -50.15
CA ALA A 234 -18.13 17.99 -49.94
C ALA A 234 -17.27 18.20 -48.69
N LYS A 235 -16.73 19.41 -48.50
CA LYS A 235 -15.88 19.72 -47.34
C LYS A 235 -16.65 19.68 -46.02
N ILE A 236 -17.90 20.13 -46.00
CA ILE A 236 -18.77 20.02 -44.83
C ILE A 236 -18.97 18.55 -44.44
N LYS A 237 -19.23 17.68 -45.41
CA LYS A 237 -19.39 16.23 -45.16
C LYS A 237 -18.11 15.60 -44.62
N GLU A 238 -16.95 15.96 -45.18
CA GLU A 238 -15.64 15.48 -44.71
C GLU A 238 -15.37 15.91 -43.26
N LEU A 239 -15.59 17.20 -42.94
CA LEU A 239 -15.40 17.71 -41.57
C LEU A 239 -16.37 17.07 -40.58
N HIS A 240 -17.62 16.85 -40.99
CA HIS A 240 -18.61 16.16 -40.17
C HIS A 240 -18.19 14.71 -39.86
N GLN A 241 -17.77 13.95 -40.86
CA GLN A 241 -17.24 12.59 -40.66
C GLN A 241 -15.99 12.59 -39.75
N ARG A 242 -15.10 13.57 -39.93
CA ARG A 242 -13.92 13.75 -39.07
C ARG A 242 -14.32 14.02 -37.61
N ILE A 243 -15.33 14.87 -37.37
CA ILE A 243 -15.85 15.15 -36.03
C ILE A 243 -16.43 13.89 -35.40
N CYS A 244 -17.30 13.14 -36.11
CA CYS A 244 -17.88 11.90 -35.59
C CYS A 244 -16.79 10.91 -35.16
N LYS A 245 -15.74 10.72 -35.98
CA LYS A 245 -14.61 9.85 -35.64
C LYS A 245 -13.83 10.35 -34.42
N LEU A 246 -13.62 11.66 -34.30
CA LEU A 246 -12.93 12.26 -33.14
C LEU A 246 -13.74 12.09 -31.86
N GLU A 247 -15.07 12.21 -31.91
CA GLU A 247 -15.94 11.97 -30.75
C GLU A 247 -15.92 10.50 -30.30
N THR A 248 -15.92 9.54 -31.24
CA THR A 248 -15.75 8.12 -30.89
C THR A 248 -14.39 7.88 -30.21
N ASN A 249 -13.32 8.39 -30.80
CA ASN A 249 -11.98 8.25 -30.22
C ASN A 249 -11.87 8.91 -28.84
N LYS A 250 -12.54 10.05 -28.63
CA LYS A 250 -12.58 10.74 -27.35
C LYS A 250 -13.27 9.87 -26.30
N TYR A 251 -14.43 9.29 -26.62
CA TYR A 251 -15.14 8.37 -25.73
C TYR A 251 -14.26 7.19 -25.30
N ASP A 252 -13.57 6.55 -26.25
CA ASP A 252 -12.68 5.42 -25.96
C ASP A 252 -11.51 5.81 -25.06
N LEU A 253 -10.94 7.01 -25.28
CA LEU A 253 -9.86 7.56 -24.46
C LEU A 253 -10.35 7.92 -23.05
N GLU A 254 -11.53 8.53 -22.92
CA GLU A 254 -12.15 8.85 -21.62
C GLU A 254 -12.43 7.56 -20.83
N LYS A 255 -12.96 6.51 -21.48
CA LYS A 255 -13.17 5.20 -20.85
C LYS A 255 -11.87 4.47 -20.50
N ARG A 256 -10.79 4.69 -21.24
CA ARG A 256 -9.46 4.19 -20.85
C ARG A 256 -8.91 4.96 -19.66
N HIS A 257 -9.06 6.29 -19.66
CA HIS A 257 -8.61 7.15 -18.57
C HIS A 257 -9.33 6.84 -17.26
N GLU A 258 -10.65 6.66 -17.29
CA GLU A 258 -11.46 6.26 -16.13
C GLU A 258 -10.97 4.96 -15.49
N ARG A 259 -10.63 3.96 -16.32
CA ARG A 259 -10.02 2.69 -15.85
C ARG A 259 -8.65 2.90 -15.21
N GLN A 260 -7.79 3.71 -15.84
CA GLN A 260 -6.48 4.02 -15.28
C GLN A 260 -6.57 4.77 -13.95
N GLU A 261 -7.55 5.67 -13.80
CA GLU A 261 -7.80 6.34 -12.52
C GLU A 261 -8.26 5.38 -11.44
N TYR A 262 -9.09 4.39 -11.79
CA TYR A 262 -9.50 3.33 -10.87
C TYR A 262 -8.29 2.50 -10.41
N ASP A 263 -7.50 1.99 -11.35
CA ASP A 263 -6.30 1.21 -11.04
C ASP A 263 -5.31 1.99 -10.16
N LEU A 264 -5.14 3.29 -10.43
CA LEU A 264 -4.27 4.16 -9.65
C LEU A 264 -4.83 4.44 -8.24
N LYS A 265 -6.15 4.56 -8.08
CA LYS A 265 -6.81 4.65 -6.77
C LYS A 265 -6.62 3.36 -5.98
N GLU A 266 -6.83 2.21 -6.61
CA GLU A 266 -6.67 0.90 -5.98
C GLU A 266 -5.21 0.66 -5.56
N LEU A 267 -4.24 0.98 -6.41
CA LEU A 267 -2.81 0.86 -6.09
C LEU A 267 -2.41 1.75 -4.92
N ASN A 268 -2.92 2.98 -4.87
CA ASN A 268 -2.68 3.88 -3.75
C ASN A 268 -3.30 3.36 -2.45
N GLU A 269 -4.49 2.77 -2.50
CA GLU A 269 -5.13 2.17 -1.32
C GLU A 269 -4.40 0.92 -0.83
N ARG A 270 -4.02 0.01 -1.74
CA ARG A 270 -3.15 -1.13 -1.43
C ARG A 270 -1.83 -0.67 -0.81
N SER A 271 -1.20 0.37 -1.37
CA SER A 271 0.03 0.95 -0.81
C SER A 271 -0.18 1.51 0.60
N ARG A 272 -1.31 2.18 0.86
CA ARG A 272 -1.67 2.66 2.20
C ARG A 272 -1.92 1.53 3.18
N GLN A 273 -2.59 0.46 2.76
CA GLN A 273 -2.81 -0.73 3.60
C GLN A 273 -1.49 -1.43 3.92
N VAL A 274 -0.63 -1.64 2.92
CA VAL A 274 0.72 -2.19 3.15
C VAL A 274 1.52 -1.30 4.10
N ALA A 275 1.47 0.03 3.96
CA ALA A 275 2.14 0.93 4.89
C ALA A 275 1.58 0.82 6.31
N ARG A 276 0.26 0.76 6.49
CA ARG A 276 -0.38 0.57 7.81
C ARG A 276 -0.02 -0.78 8.44
N ASN A 277 -0.05 -1.86 7.66
CA ASN A 277 0.24 -3.22 8.11
C ASN A 277 1.75 -3.40 8.40
N ALA A 278 2.62 -2.80 7.58
CA ALA A 278 4.06 -2.79 7.81
C ALA A 278 4.45 -1.95 9.05
N THR A 279 3.69 -0.90 9.37
CA THR A 279 3.86 -0.15 10.62
C THR A 279 3.18 -0.86 11.83
N GLY A 280 2.62 -2.05 11.59
CA GLY A 280 2.21 -3.04 12.56
C GLY A 280 1.22 -2.53 13.59
N GLY A 281 -0.06 -2.37 13.23
CA GLY A 281 -1.18 -2.32 14.19
C GLY A 281 -1.06 -1.34 15.36
N LYS A 282 -0.11 -0.40 15.33
CA LYS A 282 0.09 0.58 16.39
C LYS A 282 -1.03 1.59 16.27
N LYS A 283 -2.12 1.31 16.96
CA LYS A 283 -3.03 2.30 17.56
C LYS A 283 -2.23 3.12 18.59
N GLY A 284 -1.17 3.76 18.13
CA GLY A 284 -0.34 4.71 18.83
C GLY A 284 -0.42 5.97 18.01
N GLU A 285 -1.39 6.82 18.38
CA GLU A 285 -1.51 8.23 18.05
C GLU A 285 -0.49 8.75 17.03
N ALA A 286 -0.91 8.73 15.76
CA ALA A 286 -0.15 9.30 14.66
C ALA A 286 -0.11 10.83 14.80
N ASP A 287 0.85 11.35 15.56
CA ASP A 287 1.15 12.79 15.59
C ASP A 287 2.65 13.09 15.81
N GLY A 288 3.54 12.13 15.52
CA GLY A 288 4.99 12.31 15.64
C GLY A 288 5.71 12.80 14.38
N GLY A 289 5.01 12.90 13.24
CA GLY A 289 5.61 13.24 11.94
C GLY A 289 5.14 14.57 11.33
N GLY A 290 4.32 15.33 12.04
CA GLY A 290 3.82 16.62 11.57
C GLY A 290 4.91 17.70 11.58
N ARG A 291 4.74 18.71 10.73
CA ARG A 291 5.56 19.95 10.70
C ARG A 291 5.48 20.76 12.01
N PHE A 292 4.67 20.31 12.95
CA PHE A 292 4.35 20.94 14.22
C PHE A 292 4.69 19.97 15.35
N PRO A 293 5.10 20.48 16.53
CA PRO A 293 5.44 19.64 17.66
C PRO A 293 4.26 18.74 18.05
N PRO A 294 4.53 17.53 18.57
CA PRO A 294 3.49 16.55 18.89
C PRO A 294 2.47 17.15 19.86
N LYS A 295 1.19 16.89 19.62
CA LYS A 295 0.12 17.33 20.52
C LYS A 295 0.36 16.74 21.92
N VAL A 296 0.37 17.62 22.91
CA VAL A 296 0.41 17.22 24.31
C VAL A 296 -0.98 16.76 24.72
N GLN A 297 -1.11 15.50 25.13
CA GLN A 297 -2.34 15.01 25.74
C GLN A 297 -2.54 15.69 27.10
N VAL A 298 -3.52 16.59 27.18
CA VAL A 298 -3.88 17.32 28.41
C VAL A 298 -4.83 16.54 29.33
N VAL A 299 -5.39 15.43 28.85
CA VAL A 299 -6.26 14.54 29.62
C VAL A 299 -5.64 13.15 29.66
N SER A 300 -5.70 12.50 30.83
CA SER A 300 -5.20 11.16 30.99
C SER A 300 -6.03 10.19 30.17
N LYS A 301 -5.42 9.17 29.55
CA LYS A 301 -6.16 8.09 28.87
C LYS A 301 -7.19 7.38 29.78
N TYR A 302 -7.02 7.52 31.10
CA TYR A 302 -7.92 7.00 32.12
C TYR A 302 -9.11 7.93 32.46
N ASP A 303 -9.10 9.20 32.06
CA ASP A 303 -10.22 10.13 32.30
C ASP A 303 -11.47 9.77 31.48
N ARG A 304 -11.27 9.07 30.35
CA ARG A 304 -12.36 8.66 29.45
C ARG A 304 -12.94 7.29 29.77
N GLN A 305 -12.40 6.60 30.77
CA GLN A 305 -12.93 5.30 31.17
C GLN A 305 -14.15 5.50 32.05
N ILE A 306 -15.31 5.12 31.54
CA ILE A 306 -16.56 5.14 32.31
C ILE A 306 -16.41 4.16 33.48
N ASP A 307 -16.41 4.69 34.71
CA ASP A 307 -16.36 3.86 35.92
C ASP A 307 -17.63 3.01 36.01
N ARG A 308 -17.45 1.69 35.83
CA ARG A 308 -18.52 0.69 35.83
C ARG A 308 -19.00 0.33 37.24
N ARG A 309 -18.36 0.83 38.30
CA ARG A 309 -18.74 0.57 39.69
C ARG A 309 -20.02 1.30 40.07
N ASN A 310 -20.79 0.74 40.98
CA ASN A 310 -22.01 1.36 41.46
C ASN A 310 -21.71 2.61 42.32
N PHE A 311 -22.68 3.54 42.43
CA PHE A 311 -22.47 4.81 43.13
C PHE A 311 -21.94 4.63 44.56
N LYS A 312 -22.45 3.65 45.30
CA LYS A 312 -22.03 3.33 46.67
C LYS A 312 -20.56 2.89 46.74
N GLU A 313 -20.10 2.10 45.77
CA GLU A 313 -18.72 1.61 45.67
C GLU A 313 -17.78 2.75 45.30
N ARG A 314 -18.16 3.58 44.32
CA ARG A 314 -17.40 4.80 43.96
C ARG A 314 -17.22 5.72 45.15
N ARG A 315 -18.30 5.93 45.90
CA ARG A 315 -18.31 6.80 47.07
C ARG A 315 -17.44 6.27 48.21
N SER A 316 -17.44 4.95 48.45
CA SER A 316 -16.60 4.33 49.48
C SER A 316 -15.10 4.50 49.27
N VAL A 317 -14.65 4.68 48.03
CA VAL A 317 -13.24 4.93 47.67
C VAL A 317 -12.78 6.34 48.08
N TYR A 318 -13.71 7.27 48.31
CA TYR A 318 -13.39 8.65 48.71
C TYR A 318 -13.84 8.99 50.14
N GLU A 319 -14.67 8.16 50.78
CA GLU A 319 -15.15 8.40 52.14
C GLU A 319 -14.15 7.98 53.23
N ASN A 320 -13.29 6.99 52.96
CA ASN A 320 -12.27 6.56 53.90
C ASN A 320 -10.94 7.27 53.61
N LYS A 321 -10.35 7.96 54.59
CA LYS A 321 -9.06 8.67 54.44
C LYS A 321 -7.91 7.77 53.94
N ASN A 322 -8.04 6.45 54.08
CA ASN A 322 -7.07 5.44 53.65
C ASN A 322 -7.51 4.67 52.39
N ALA A 323 -8.59 5.08 51.73
CA ALA A 323 -9.03 4.43 50.49
C ALA A 323 -8.18 4.93 49.32
N PHE A 324 -7.14 4.17 49.04
CA PHE A 324 -6.40 4.33 47.80
C PHE A 324 -7.22 3.75 46.65
N PRO A 325 -7.25 4.39 45.47
CA PRO A 325 -7.95 3.85 44.32
C PRO A 325 -7.28 2.53 43.89
N CYS A 326 -7.87 1.40 44.28
CA CYS A 326 -7.48 0.09 43.78
C CYS A 326 -7.99 -0.05 42.36
N PHE A 327 -7.16 0.30 41.37
CA PHE A 327 -7.46 0.02 39.98
C PHE A 327 -7.37 -1.50 39.74
N PRO A 328 -8.24 -2.08 38.89
CA PRO A 328 -8.14 -3.49 38.52
C PRO A 328 -6.73 -3.81 38.00
N GLY A 329 -6.05 -4.80 38.59
CA GLY A 329 -4.70 -5.22 38.20
C GLY A 329 -3.54 -4.46 38.86
N VAL A 330 -3.80 -3.51 39.76
CA VAL A 330 -2.75 -2.83 40.54
C VAL A 330 -2.81 -3.29 42.00
N PRO A 331 -1.70 -3.81 42.57
CA PRO A 331 -1.69 -4.24 43.97
C PRO A 331 -1.98 -3.06 44.91
N PRO A 332 -2.70 -3.28 46.02
CA PRO A 332 -3.01 -2.21 46.96
C PRO A 332 -1.70 -1.61 47.50
N PRO A 333 -1.65 -0.28 47.73
CA PRO A 333 -0.45 0.34 48.24
C PRO A 333 -0.15 -0.14 49.67
N PRO A 334 1.14 -0.13 50.06
CA PRO A 334 1.57 -0.63 51.35
C PRO A 334 0.94 0.15 52.50
N ALA A 335 0.53 -0.57 53.56
CA ALA A 335 -0.05 0.04 54.75
C ALA A 335 0.97 0.98 55.43
N LEU A 336 0.60 2.25 55.59
CA LEU A 336 1.38 3.21 56.36
C LEU A 336 1.04 3.02 57.84
N PHE A 337 2.00 2.50 58.61
CA PHE A 337 1.90 2.41 60.07
C PHE A 337 2.45 3.70 60.68
N GLU A 338 1.58 4.53 61.25
CA GLU A 338 2.02 5.61 62.14
C GLU A 338 2.28 5.05 63.54
N LYS A 339 3.43 5.40 64.13
CA LYS A 339 3.76 5.03 65.51
C LYS A 339 2.93 5.89 66.46
N ILE A 340 1.85 5.33 66.97
CA ILE A 340 1.10 5.93 68.08
C ILE A 340 1.78 5.47 69.37
N PHE A 341 2.35 6.41 70.13
CA PHE A 341 2.83 6.13 71.47
C PHE A 341 1.60 5.92 72.37
N LYS A 342 1.49 4.74 72.98
CA LYS A 342 0.44 4.51 74.00
C LYS A 342 0.75 5.40 75.21
N LYS A 343 -0.20 6.26 75.58
CA LYS A 343 -0.17 6.94 76.88
C LYS A 343 -0.18 5.90 78.00
N TYR A 344 0.56 6.15 79.08
CA TYR A 344 0.57 5.24 80.23
C TYR A 344 -0.74 5.38 81.02
N GLU A 345 -1.19 4.32 81.70
CA GLU A 345 -2.47 4.32 82.46
C GLU A 345 -2.59 5.47 83.46
N TYR A 346 -1.47 5.99 83.99
CA TYR A 346 -1.49 7.14 84.90
C TYR A 346 -1.91 8.44 84.19
N GLU A 347 -1.50 8.63 82.93
CA GLU A 347 -1.82 9.84 82.14
C GLU A 347 -3.30 9.83 81.72
N LEU A 348 -3.87 8.64 81.48
CA LEU A 348 -5.30 8.45 81.24
C LEU A 348 -6.13 8.73 82.50
N ARG A 349 -5.62 8.32 83.67
CA ARG A 349 -6.28 8.56 84.95
C ARG A 349 -6.26 10.03 85.36
N GLU A 350 -5.16 10.74 85.10
CA GLU A 350 -5.11 12.19 85.30
C GLU A 350 -6.09 12.95 84.38
N GLU A 351 -6.27 12.48 83.14
CA GLU A 351 -7.27 13.06 82.22
C GLU A 351 -8.72 12.74 82.67
N GLU A 352 -8.99 11.54 83.19
CA GLU A 352 -10.29 11.20 83.78
C GLU A 352 -10.57 11.98 85.08
N ASP A 353 -9.59 12.07 85.99
CA ASP A 353 -9.74 12.82 87.24
C ASP A 353 -9.90 14.34 86.96
N ALA A 354 -9.23 14.87 85.91
CA ALA A 354 -9.41 16.26 85.47
C ALA A 354 -10.78 16.50 84.81
N ALA A 355 -11.27 15.54 84.03
CA ALA A 355 -12.60 15.60 83.42
C ALA A 355 -13.72 15.48 84.46
N GLU A 356 -13.54 14.62 85.47
CA GLU A 356 -14.48 14.48 86.59
C GLU A 356 -14.46 15.74 87.47
N ALA A 357 -13.31 16.39 87.67
CA ALA A 357 -13.24 17.67 88.38
C ALA A 357 -13.96 18.82 87.63
N GLU A 358 -13.92 18.85 86.30
CA GLU A 358 -14.68 19.81 85.50
C GLU A 358 -16.20 19.53 85.50
N GLU A 359 -16.64 18.28 85.70
CA GLU A 359 -18.06 17.90 85.72
C GLU A 359 -18.78 18.31 87.01
N TYR A 360 -18.06 18.63 88.10
CA TYR A 360 -18.64 19.05 89.38
C TYR A 360 -18.56 20.57 89.66
N GLU A 361 -18.05 21.39 88.73
CA GLU A 361 -17.97 22.86 88.86
C GLU A 361 -19.01 23.66 88.03
N ASP A 362 -19.98 23.01 87.38
CA ASP A 362 -21.12 23.67 86.67
C ASP A 362 -22.51 23.36 87.26
#